data_AF-A0A699X623-F1
#
_entry.id   AF-A0A699X623-F1
#
_cell.length_a   1.000
_cell.length_b   1.000
_cell.length_c   1.000
_cell.angle_alpha   90.00
_cell.angle_beta   90.00
_cell.angle_gamma   90.00
#
_symmetry.space_group_name_H-M   'P 1'
#
loop_
_entity.id
_entity.type
_entity.pdbx_description
1 polymer ?
#
loop_
_entity_poly.entity_id
_entity_poly.type
_entity_poly.pdbx_seq_one_letter_code
_entity_poly.pdbx_strand_id
1 'polypeptide(L)'
;EWKEFLGRLKNPTEEVTIALVGKYVELPDAYKSIIEAFIHAGAANECKVKVRTIQSEFLTPENAAQQLEGVDGVLVAPGFGERGFEGKVEAVRH
;
A
#
# COMPACT_ATOMS: atom_id res chain seq x y z
N GLU A 1 11.42 -23.92 -5.93
CA GLU A 1 11.35 -22.83 -4.93
C GLU A 1 11.89 -21.50 -5.45
N TRP A 2 13.18 -21.16 -5.34
CA TRP A 2 13.65 -19.80 -5.71
C TRP A 2 13.44 -19.41 -7.18
N LYS A 3 13.70 -20.32 -8.13
CA LYS A 3 13.47 -20.08 -9.57
C LYS A 3 11.99 -19.86 -9.90
N GLU A 4 11.12 -20.57 -9.19
CA GLU A 4 9.68 -20.47 -9.37
C GLU A 4 9.16 -19.13 -8.86
N PHE A 5 9.58 -18.73 -7.66
CA PHE A 5 9.33 -17.40 -7.12
C PHE A 5 9.74 -16.29 -8.11
N LEU A 6 10.98 -16.34 -8.62
CA LEU A 6 11.46 -15.37 -9.61
C LEU A 6 10.66 -15.41 -10.91
N GLY A 7 10.19 -16.59 -11.32
CA GLY A 7 9.33 -16.77 -12.49
C GLY A 7 8.00 -16.03 -12.34
N ARG A 8 7.29 -16.28 -11.23
CA ARG A 8 6.01 -15.64 -10.90
C ARG A 8 6.15 -14.13 -10.69
N LEU A 9 7.22 -13.70 -10.00
CA LEU A 9 7.49 -12.28 -9.77
C LEU A 9 7.70 -11.50 -11.07
N LYS A 10 8.38 -12.09 -12.05
CA LYS A 10 8.68 -11.43 -13.34
C LYS A 10 7.53 -11.51 -14.34
N ASN A 11 6.66 -12.51 -14.21
CA ASN A 11 5.57 -12.79 -15.15
C ASN A 11 4.23 -12.96 -14.40
N PRO A 12 3.72 -11.90 -13.76
CA PRO A 12 2.41 -11.93 -13.12
C PRO A 12 1.30 -12.05 -14.17
N THR A 13 0.21 -12.73 -13.82
CA THR A 13 -0.98 -12.90 -14.68
C THR A 13 -2.06 -11.84 -14.37
N GLU A 14 -2.04 -11.32 -13.16
CA GLU A 14 -2.96 -10.27 -12.69
C GLU A 14 -2.20 -9.12 -12.03
N GLU A 15 -2.89 -8.00 -11.78
CA GLU A 15 -2.36 -6.85 -11.07
C GLU A 15 -3.43 -6.23 -10.19
N VAL A 16 -3.03 -5.84 -8.97
CA VAL A 16 -3.87 -5.10 -8.02
C VAL A 16 -3.14 -3.87 -7.53
N THR A 17 -3.88 -2.80 -7.27
CA THR A 17 -3.37 -1.55 -6.72
C THR A 17 -3.77 -1.43 -5.25
N ILE A 18 -2.77 -1.39 -4.36
CA ILE A 18 -2.97 -1.25 -2.92
C ILE A 18 -2.53 0.15 -2.48
N ALA A 19 -3.44 0.89 -1.84
CA ALA A 19 -3.11 2.15 -1.18
C ALA A 19 -2.36 1.89 0.12
N LEU A 20 -1.13 2.39 0.23
CA LEU A 20 -0.36 2.39 1.48
C LEU A 20 -0.47 3.76 2.13
N VAL A 21 -1.39 3.89 3.10
CA VAL A 21 -1.66 5.16 3.80
C VAL A 21 -0.75 5.25 5.02
N GLY A 22 0.22 6.15 4.97
CA GLY A 22 1.27 6.26 5.99
C GLY A 22 1.68 7.70 6.28
N LYS A 23 2.36 7.90 7.41
CA LYS A 23 2.91 9.20 7.81
C LYS A 23 4.25 9.50 7.10
N TYR A 24 5.06 8.47 6.92
CA TYR A 24 6.45 8.60 6.47
C TYR A 24 6.64 8.10 5.03
N VAL A 25 5.64 8.23 4.16
CA VAL A 25 5.74 7.67 2.80
C VAL A 25 6.80 8.38 1.94
N GLU A 26 7.26 9.57 2.35
CA GLU A 26 8.43 10.24 1.74
C GLU A 26 9.77 9.59 2.11
N LEU A 27 9.77 8.72 3.12
CA LEU A 27 10.91 7.92 3.54
C LEU A 27 10.67 6.48 3.06
N PRO A 28 11.22 6.07 1.90
CA PRO A 28 10.97 4.74 1.33
C PRO A 28 11.26 3.59 2.31
N ASP A 29 12.23 3.80 3.19
CA ASP A 29 12.66 2.79 4.17
C ASP A 29 11.66 2.60 5.32
N ALA A 30 10.81 3.58 5.60
CA ALA A 30 9.87 3.52 6.73
C ALA A 30 8.87 2.35 6.61
N TYR A 31 8.59 1.91 5.38
CA TYR A 31 7.66 0.83 5.09
C TYR A 31 8.27 -0.29 4.26
N LYS A 32 9.61 -0.39 4.23
CA LYS A 32 10.33 -1.39 3.42
C LYS A 32 9.83 -2.81 3.63
N SER A 33 9.66 -3.22 4.89
CA SER A 33 9.20 -4.58 5.22
C SER A 33 7.77 -4.85 4.72
N ILE A 34 6.89 -3.85 4.71
CA ILE A 34 5.52 -3.97 4.19
C ILE A 34 5.56 -4.12 2.67
N ILE A 35 6.38 -3.31 1.99
CA ILE A 35 6.53 -3.37 0.52
C ILE A 35 7.12 -4.72 0.10
N GLU A 36 8.12 -5.24 0.81
CA GLU A 36 8.67 -6.57 0.54
C GLU A 36 7.62 -7.67 0.79
N ALA A 37 6.82 -7.56 1.85
CA ALA A 37 5.72 -8.51 2.08
C ALA A 37 4.73 -8.54 0.91
N PHE A 38 4.41 -7.39 0.29
CA PHE A 38 3.59 -7.35 -0.92
C PHE A 38 4.26 -8.00 -2.14
N ILE A 39 5.57 -7.83 -2.31
CA ILE A 39 6.32 -8.52 -3.38
C ILE A 39 6.23 -10.03 -3.21
N HIS A 40 6.42 -10.51 -1.97
CA HIS A 40 6.35 -11.93 -1.65
C HIS A 40 4.94 -12.49 -1.83
N ALA A 41 3.93 -11.79 -1.33
CA ALA A 41 2.53 -12.18 -1.49
C ALA A 41 2.10 -12.17 -2.97
N GLY A 42 2.50 -11.15 -3.72
CA GLY A 42 2.22 -11.05 -5.15
C GLY A 42 2.81 -12.23 -5.93
N ALA A 43 4.10 -12.52 -5.73
CA ALA A 43 4.74 -13.67 -6.37
C ALA A 43 4.10 -15.01 -5.98
N ALA A 44 3.66 -15.18 -4.72
CA ALA A 44 2.97 -16.38 -4.28
C ALA A 44 1.61 -16.58 -5.00
N ASN A 45 0.93 -15.49 -5.34
CA ASN A 45 -0.38 -15.48 -5.99
C ASN A 45 -0.32 -15.23 -7.52
N GLU A 46 0.87 -15.22 -8.13
CA GLU A 46 1.06 -14.85 -9.54
C GLU A 46 0.46 -13.48 -9.91
N CYS A 47 0.39 -12.57 -8.94
CA CYS A 47 -0.23 -11.26 -9.06
C CYS A 47 0.79 -10.16 -8.75
N LYS A 48 0.77 -9.07 -9.51
CA LYS A 48 1.60 -7.91 -9.20
C LYS A 48 0.85 -6.96 -8.27
N VAL A 49 1.46 -6.66 -7.13
CA VAL A 49 0.96 -5.63 -6.22
C VAL A 49 1.60 -4.29 -6.57
N LYS A 50 0.82 -3.37 -7.14
CA LYS A 50 1.18 -1.96 -7.31
C LYS A 50 0.88 -1.20 -6.02
N VAL A 51 1.90 -0.67 -5.36
CA VAL A 51 1.72 0.12 -4.15
C VAL A 51 1.57 1.60 -4.51
N ARG A 52 0.42 2.19 -4.20
CA ARG A 52 0.18 3.64 -4.27
C ARG A 52 0.33 4.23 -2.86
N THR A 53 1.41 4.95 -2.61
CA THR A 53 1.64 5.58 -1.30
C THR A 53 0.80 6.85 -1.17
N ILE A 54 0.17 7.02 0.00
CA ILE A 54 -0.65 8.19 0.33
C ILE A 54 -0.19 8.74 1.68
N GLN A 55 0.03 10.05 1.74
CA GLN A 55 0.36 10.74 2.97
C GLN A 55 -0.88 10.93 3.83
N SER A 56 -0.91 10.26 4.98
CA SER A 56 -2.02 10.35 5.94
C SER A 56 -2.26 11.76 6.48
N GLU A 57 -1.27 12.66 6.43
CA GLU A 57 -1.44 14.05 6.88
C GLU A 57 -2.22 14.92 5.90
N PHE A 58 -2.31 14.50 4.63
CA PHE A 58 -3.03 15.22 3.58
C PHE A 58 -4.33 14.54 3.18
N LEU A 59 -4.66 13.42 3.81
CA LEU A 59 -5.91 12.71 3.58
C LEU A 59 -6.98 13.29 4.51
N THR A 60 -8.04 13.83 3.93
CA THR A 60 -9.15 14.49 4.64
C THR A 60 -10.48 13.88 4.20
N PRO A 61 -11.57 14.08 4.96
CA PRO A 61 -12.88 13.57 4.58
C PRO A 61 -13.34 14.02 3.18
N GLU A 62 -12.94 15.22 2.76
CA GLU A 62 -13.34 15.81 1.48
C GLU A 62 -12.59 15.20 0.28
N ASN A 63 -11.37 14.70 0.49
CA ASN A 63 -10.53 14.20 -0.59
C ASN A 63 -10.30 12.68 -0.56
N ALA A 64 -10.65 11.99 0.53
CA ALA A 64 -10.36 10.57 0.72
C ALA A 64 -10.92 9.70 -0.40
N ALA A 65 -12.19 9.90 -0.78
CA ALA A 65 -12.81 9.15 -1.88
C ALA A 65 -12.04 9.31 -3.20
N GLN A 66 -11.60 10.52 -3.53
CA GLN A 66 -10.82 10.80 -4.74
C GLN A 66 -9.41 10.19 -4.65
N GLN A 67 -8.74 10.34 -3.50
CA GLN A 67 -7.38 9.84 -3.29
C GLN A 67 -7.34 8.30 -3.27
N LEU A 68 -8.43 7.63 -2.92
CA LEU A 68 -8.58 6.18 -2.90
C LEU A 68 -9.25 5.61 -4.15
N GLU A 69 -9.65 6.46 -5.10
CA GLU A 69 -10.27 6.00 -6.34
C GLU A 69 -9.33 5.06 -7.12
N GLY A 70 -9.88 3.94 -7.58
CA GLY A 70 -9.16 2.94 -8.38
C GLY A 70 -8.11 2.12 -7.62
N VAL A 71 -8.11 2.14 -6.28
CA VAL A 71 -7.40 1.09 -5.52
C VAL A 71 -8.30 -0.11 -5.28
N ASP A 72 -7.69 -1.29 -5.25
CA ASP A 72 -8.34 -2.56 -4.95
C ASP A 72 -8.28 -2.91 -3.45
N GLY A 73 -7.48 -2.17 -2.68
CA GLY A 73 -7.38 -2.33 -1.23
C GLY A 73 -6.58 -1.23 -0.55
N VAL A 74 -6.75 -1.11 0.77
CA VAL A 74 -6.09 -0.10 1.60
C VAL A 74 -5.32 -0.78 2.74
N LEU A 75 -4.04 -0.44 2.89
CA LEU A 75 -3.23 -0.75 4.06
C LEU A 75 -2.94 0.54 4.81
N VAL A 76 -3.47 0.67 6.02
CA VAL A 76 -3.17 1.77 6.93
C VAL A 76 -1.93 1.42 7.74
N ALA A 77 -0.82 2.09 7.44
CA ALA A 77 0.48 1.78 8.01
C ALA A 77 0.61 2.28 9.47
N PRO A 78 1.42 1.63 10.30
CA PRO A 78 1.74 2.14 11.62
C PRO A 78 2.46 3.50 11.53
N GLY A 79 2.35 4.31 12.58
CA GLY A 79 3.04 5.59 12.67
C GLY A 79 3.03 6.10 14.10
N PHE A 80 4.08 6.83 14.48
CA PHE A 80 4.25 7.34 15.83
C PHE A 80 3.76 8.80 15.96
N GLY A 81 3.17 9.11 17.11
CA GLY A 81 2.58 10.42 17.42
C GLY A 81 1.19 10.62 16.81
N GLU A 82 0.57 11.76 17.11
CA GLU A 82 -0.83 12.06 16.79
C GLU A 82 -1.05 12.57 15.35
N ARG A 83 0.01 13.11 14.73
CA ARG A 83 -0.09 13.67 13.37
C ARG A 83 -0.48 12.60 12.35
N GLY A 84 -1.42 12.95 11.48
CA GLY A 84 -1.95 12.06 10.43
C GLY A 84 -2.94 11.01 10.95
N PHE A 85 -3.35 11.06 12.22
CA PHE A 85 -4.34 10.13 12.76
C PHE A 85 -5.69 10.24 12.04
N GLU A 86 -6.21 11.46 11.86
CA GLU A 86 -7.51 11.68 11.21
C GLU A 86 -7.54 11.12 9.79
N GLY A 87 -6.52 11.38 8.98
CA GLY A 87 -6.44 10.80 7.63
C GLY A 87 -6.38 9.28 7.63
N LYS A 88 -5.77 8.64 8.63
CA LYS A 88 -5.82 7.17 8.76
C LYS A 88 -7.23 6.66 9.08
N VAL A 89 -8.01 7.41 9.87
CA VAL A 89 -9.42 7.08 10.14
C VAL A 89 -10.23 7.20 8.85
N GLU A 90 -10.04 8.27 8.09
CA GLU A 90 -10.73 8.47 6.81
C GLU A 90 -10.39 7.39 5.79
N ALA A 91 -9.15 6.90 5.78
CA ALA A 91 -8.74 5.78 4.93
C ALA A 91 -9.45 4.45 5.24
N VAL A 92 -9.91 4.24 6.48
CA VAL A 92 -10.66 3.02 6.87
C VAL A 92 -12.15 3.17 6.60
N ARG A 93 -12.66 4.40 6.60
CA ARG A 93 -14.08 4.70 6.42
C ARG A 93 -14.56 4.48 4.98
N HIS A 94 -13.68 4.63 3.99
CA HIS A 94 -13.95 4.57 2.56
C HIS A 94 -13.56 3.22 1.96
#